data_AF-A0AAU4R215-F1
#
_entry.id   AF-A0AAU4R215-F1
#
_cell.length_a   1.000
_cell.length_b   1.000
_cell.length_c   1.000
_cell.angle_alpha   90.00
_cell.angle_beta   90.00
_cell.angle_gamma   90.00
#
_symmetry.space_group_name_H-M   'P 1'
#
loop_
_entity.id
_entity.type
_entity.pdbx_description
1 polymer ?
#
loop_
_entity_poly.entity_id
_entity_poly.type
_entity_poly.pdbx_seq_one_letter_code
_entity_poly.pdbx_strand_id
1 'polypeptide(L)'
;MPVGRRLKTADSPDPIGSAVAAALAKHSGDVEAATAALVKRAIPDAMALLDETRKGGRYDVVAHPWLPDVLRKQSARGADQIWEARPKWARAELPPGEHEITALDTNGAYLSALKTHLPIGQLEHTTGDHHDRRRAGVHLITPPYWGHDAYLPNPIGNRDEPGPLWVTEPTLRMLLRLAGPKYGLCDPPEIHESWTSGATEGLLEKFRVALKDARDRAIAEDDEVTLEYVKAMYSKFVSTMGESNYNRELYRTDWMHMIRSQAFVNLWWKAHRAYDEGLMVVRAMGTDELHVIGDWRAVFPEGRAVTEVKVKDVYTVGDAEAVGDAEADSAD
;
A
#
# COMPACT_ATOMS: atom_id res chain seq x y z
N MET A 1 28.92 -22.67 33.00
CA MET A 1 28.32 -21.66 32.10
C MET A 1 26.88 -21.44 32.53
N PRO A 2 26.49 -20.27 33.08
CA PRO A 2 25.12 -20.07 33.49
C PRO A 2 24.24 -19.79 32.26
N VAL A 3 23.08 -20.44 32.25
CA VAL A 3 22.02 -20.33 31.24
C VAL A 3 21.46 -18.92 31.26
N GLY A 4 21.48 -18.25 30.10
CA GLY A 4 20.99 -16.89 29.91
C GLY A 4 19.52 -16.78 30.29
N ARG A 5 19.25 -15.97 31.32
CA ARG A 5 17.93 -15.54 31.75
C ARG A 5 17.28 -14.79 30.59
N ARG A 6 16.34 -15.42 29.88
CA ARG A 6 15.43 -14.69 28.97
C ARG A 6 14.77 -13.59 29.79
N LEU A 7 15.03 -12.33 29.42
CA LEU A 7 14.24 -11.21 29.91
C LEU A 7 12.78 -11.53 29.57
N LYS A 8 11.93 -11.72 30.58
CA LYS A 8 10.50 -11.51 30.42
C LYS A 8 10.35 -10.02 30.09
N THR A 9 10.01 -9.71 28.85
CA THR A 9 9.45 -8.42 28.48
C THR A 9 8.28 -8.18 29.43
N ALA A 10 8.36 -7.13 30.24
CA ALA A 10 7.23 -6.68 31.04
C ALA A 10 6.02 -6.46 30.12
N ASP A 11 4.81 -6.74 30.62
CA ASP A 11 3.55 -6.44 29.95
C ASP A 11 3.56 -4.97 29.54
N SER A 12 3.93 -4.69 28.28
CA SER A 12 3.59 -3.43 27.68
C SER A 12 2.06 -3.38 27.62
N PRO A 13 1.44 -2.24 27.95
CA PRO A 13 -0.01 -2.12 27.80
C PRO A 13 -0.40 -2.60 26.41
N ASP A 14 -1.34 -3.54 26.33
CA ASP A 14 -1.95 -3.99 25.08
C ASP A 14 -3.28 -3.25 24.90
N PRO A 15 -3.27 -2.02 24.37
CA PRO A 15 -4.49 -1.23 24.23
C PRO A 15 -5.48 -1.87 23.25
N ILE A 16 -5.00 -2.62 22.26
CA ILE A 16 -5.86 -3.29 21.26
C ILE A 16 -6.57 -4.46 21.93
N GLY A 17 -5.82 -5.37 22.56
CA GLY A 17 -6.42 -6.51 23.28
C GLY A 17 -7.36 -6.07 24.41
N SER A 18 -7.00 -5.01 25.14
CA SER A 18 -7.85 -4.44 26.19
C SER A 18 -9.16 -3.86 25.63
N ALA A 19 -9.11 -3.17 24.49
CA ALA A 19 -10.31 -2.64 23.84
C ALA A 19 -11.23 -3.77 23.35
N VAL A 20 -10.67 -4.83 22.79
CA VAL A 20 -11.42 -6.00 22.32
C VAL A 20 -12.09 -6.73 23.49
N ALA A 21 -11.35 -7.02 24.56
CA ALA A 21 -11.90 -7.65 25.75
C ALA A 21 -13.04 -6.83 26.38
N ALA A 22 -12.87 -5.50 26.46
CA ALA A 22 -13.89 -4.61 26.97
C ALA A 22 -15.15 -4.58 26.08
N ALA A 23 -14.99 -4.60 24.75
CA ALA A 23 -16.11 -4.63 23.82
C ALA A 23 -16.88 -5.94 23.90
N LEU A 24 -16.19 -7.08 23.92
CA LEU A 24 -16.81 -8.40 24.09
C LEU A 24 -17.56 -8.50 25.42
N ALA A 25 -16.96 -8.04 26.52
CA ALA A 25 -17.63 -8.03 27.82
C ALA A 25 -18.90 -7.16 27.80
N LYS A 26 -18.83 -5.96 27.21
CA LYS A 26 -19.98 -5.04 27.09
C LYS A 26 -21.12 -5.61 26.26
N HIS A 27 -20.80 -6.42 25.24
CA HIS A 27 -21.77 -7.05 24.37
C HIS A 27 -22.03 -8.52 24.74
N SER A 28 -21.70 -8.92 25.97
CA SER A 28 -21.96 -10.27 26.51
C SER A 28 -21.43 -11.41 25.63
N GLY A 29 -20.30 -11.19 24.95
CA GLY A 29 -19.67 -12.14 24.04
C GLY A 29 -20.22 -12.14 22.61
N ASP A 30 -21.17 -11.27 22.27
CA ASP A 30 -21.65 -11.10 20.90
C ASP A 30 -20.54 -10.50 20.02
N VAL A 31 -19.95 -11.36 19.19
CA VAL A 31 -18.83 -11.07 18.28
C VAL A 31 -19.20 -10.03 17.24
N GLU A 32 -20.39 -10.12 16.64
CA GLU A 32 -20.83 -9.18 15.60
C GLU A 32 -21.06 -7.80 16.19
N ALA A 33 -21.78 -7.72 17.31
CA ALA A 33 -22.07 -6.46 17.99
C ALA A 33 -20.79 -5.80 18.53
N ALA A 34 -19.88 -6.58 19.12
CA ALA A 34 -18.59 -6.09 19.60
C ALA A 34 -17.73 -5.56 18.44
N THR A 35 -17.63 -6.30 17.34
CA THR A 35 -16.89 -5.89 16.13
C THR A 35 -17.47 -4.59 15.57
N ALA A 36 -18.79 -4.50 15.41
CA ALA A 36 -19.44 -3.29 14.91
C ALA A 36 -19.17 -2.07 15.81
N ALA A 37 -19.14 -2.24 17.13
CA ALA A 37 -18.83 -1.18 18.08
C ALA A 37 -17.35 -0.73 17.97
N LEU A 38 -16.42 -1.68 17.87
CA LEU A 38 -14.99 -1.42 17.69
C LEU A 38 -14.69 -0.72 16.37
N VAL A 39 -15.27 -1.19 15.26
CA VAL A 39 -15.11 -0.58 13.93
C VAL A 39 -15.59 0.87 13.93
N LYS A 40 -16.64 1.23 14.68
CA LYS A 40 -17.10 2.62 14.83
C LYS A 40 -16.09 3.50 15.58
N ARG A 41 -15.34 2.93 16.52
CA ARG A 41 -14.31 3.63 17.32
C ARG A 41 -12.89 3.54 16.75
N ALA A 42 -12.70 2.83 15.65
CA ALA A 42 -11.37 2.58 15.08
C ALA A 42 -10.53 3.85 14.80
N ILE A 43 -11.15 4.99 14.47
CA ILE A 43 -10.42 6.26 14.27
C ILE A 43 -9.89 6.83 15.59
N PRO A 44 -10.73 7.16 16.59
CA PRO A 44 -10.23 7.68 17.85
C PRO A 44 -9.28 6.70 18.57
N ASP A 45 -9.53 5.39 18.49
CA ASP A 45 -8.64 4.41 19.10
C ASP A 45 -7.29 4.31 18.35
N ALA A 46 -7.27 4.50 17.02
CA ALA A 46 -6.02 4.60 16.25
C ALA A 46 -5.22 5.87 16.59
N MET A 47 -5.90 7.01 16.78
CA MET A 47 -5.24 8.25 17.21
C MET A 47 -4.67 8.13 18.62
N ALA A 48 -5.42 7.54 19.56
CA ALA A 48 -4.92 7.26 20.91
C ALA A 48 -3.70 6.33 20.89
N LEU A 49 -3.70 5.29 20.04
CA LEU A 49 -2.55 4.41 19.85
C LEU A 49 -1.36 5.15 19.22
N LEU A 50 -1.60 6.03 18.25
CA LEU A 50 -0.55 6.85 17.66
C LEU A 50 0.10 7.75 18.72
N ASP A 51 -0.70 8.42 19.55
CA ASP A 51 -0.18 9.27 20.62
C ASP A 51 0.64 8.49 21.65
N GLU A 52 0.14 7.33 22.08
CA GLU A 52 0.87 6.45 23.01
C GLU A 52 2.23 6.02 22.42
N THR A 53 2.22 5.54 21.18
CA THR A 53 3.42 5.04 20.50
C THR A 53 4.45 6.15 20.22
N ARG A 54 4.01 7.41 20.19
CA ARG A 54 4.86 8.59 19.99
C ARG A 54 5.41 9.18 21.29
N LYS A 55 4.96 8.75 22.48
CA LYS A 55 5.57 9.20 23.75
C LYS A 55 7.08 8.92 23.77
N GLY A 56 7.86 9.96 24.08
CA GLY A 56 9.33 9.91 24.03
C GLY A 56 9.93 9.85 22.62
N GLY A 57 9.13 10.11 21.58
CA GLY A 57 9.61 10.27 20.20
C GLY A 57 10.51 11.49 20.05
N ARG A 58 11.45 11.44 19.10
CA ARG A 58 12.40 12.53 18.85
C ARG A 58 11.80 13.72 18.12
N TYR A 59 10.67 13.53 17.44
CA TYR A 59 10.09 14.51 16.53
C TYR A 59 8.68 14.88 16.94
N ASP A 60 8.46 16.16 17.12
CA ASP A 60 7.12 16.73 17.12
C ASP A 60 6.60 16.80 15.69
N VAL A 61 5.32 16.49 15.52
CA VAL A 61 4.64 16.50 14.24
C VAL A 61 3.76 17.73 14.21
N VAL A 62 3.87 18.50 13.14
CA VAL A 62 2.88 19.54 12.87
C VAL A 62 1.62 18.82 12.38
N ALA A 63 0.60 18.76 13.24
CA ALA A 63 -0.65 18.07 12.93
C ALA A 63 -1.50 18.78 11.87
N HIS A 64 -1.38 20.11 11.81
CA HIS A 64 -2.10 20.99 10.88
C HIS A 64 -1.15 21.96 10.19
N PRO A 65 -0.25 21.46 9.30
CA PRO A 65 0.63 22.35 8.55
C PRO A 65 -0.19 23.15 7.53
N TRP A 66 0.33 24.30 7.13
CA TRP A 66 -0.13 24.91 5.89
C TRP A 66 0.19 23.97 4.73
N LEU A 67 -0.82 23.68 3.90
CA LEU A 67 -0.66 22.86 2.70
C LEU A 67 -0.66 23.74 1.44
N PRO A 68 0.23 23.46 0.47
CA PRO A 68 0.22 24.14 -0.83
C PRO A 68 -1.04 23.78 -1.63
N ASP A 69 -1.41 24.63 -2.58
CA ASP A 69 -2.67 24.50 -3.33
C ASP A 69 -2.76 23.21 -4.16
N VAL A 70 -1.62 22.62 -4.53
CA VAL A 70 -1.56 21.32 -5.23
C VAL A 70 -2.10 20.16 -4.39
N LEU A 71 -2.08 20.29 -3.06
CA LEU A 71 -2.59 19.33 -2.09
C LEU A 71 -4.01 19.67 -1.60
N ARG A 72 -4.64 20.71 -2.16
CA ARG A 72 -6.01 21.12 -1.83
C ARG A 72 -6.96 20.68 -2.93
N LYS A 73 -8.13 20.19 -2.52
CA LYS A 73 -9.19 19.88 -3.47
C LYS A 73 -9.66 21.15 -4.17
N GLN A 74 -9.79 21.08 -5.48
CA GLN A 74 -10.26 22.22 -6.29
C GLN A 74 -11.78 22.45 -6.17
N SER A 75 -12.51 21.47 -5.63
CA SER A 75 -13.93 21.61 -5.27
C SER A 75 -14.31 20.61 -4.17
N ALA A 76 -15.49 20.77 -3.55
CA ALA A 76 -15.95 19.90 -2.46
C ALA A 76 -16.03 18.40 -2.82
N ARG A 77 -16.16 18.07 -4.11
CA ARG A 77 -16.14 16.70 -4.64
C ARG A 77 -14.98 16.44 -5.61
N GLY A 78 -14.11 17.43 -5.82
CA GLY A 78 -12.99 17.35 -6.75
C GLY A 78 -11.79 16.63 -6.14
N ALA A 79 -10.92 16.13 -7.01
CA ALA A 79 -9.59 15.70 -6.62
C ALA A 79 -8.69 16.93 -6.40
N ASP A 80 -7.63 16.72 -5.61
CA ASP A 80 -6.43 17.56 -5.66
C ASP A 80 -5.59 17.23 -6.93
N GLN A 81 -4.40 17.81 -7.04
CA GLN A 81 -3.55 17.65 -8.23
C GLN A 81 -2.58 16.46 -8.12
N ILE A 82 -2.60 15.70 -7.03
CA ILE A 82 -1.61 14.67 -6.78
C ILE A 82 -1.96 13.39 -7.51
N TRP A 83 -1.00 12.92 -8.30
CA TRP A 83 -1.07 11.64 -8.97
C TRP A 83 -0.43 10.55 -8.12
N GLU A 84 -1.26 9.68 -7.53
CA GLU A 84 -0.80 8.59 -6.66
C GLU A 84 -0.19 7.39 -7.43
N ALA A 85 -0.27 7.38 -8.77
CA ALA A 85 0.22 6.26 -9.60
C ALA A 85 -0.46 4.90 -9.31
N ARG A 86 -1.79 4.91 -9.14
CA ARG A 86 -2.58 3.70 -8.88
C ARG A 86 -2.42 2.67 -10.02
N PRO A 87 -2.04 1.42 -9.72
CA PRO A 87 -1.96 0.35 -10.71
C PRO A 87 -3.34 0.02 -11.29
N LYS A 88 -3.40 0.03 -12.62
CA LYS A 88 -4.52 -0.47 -13.42
C LYS A 88 -3.93 -0.94 -14.74
N TRP A 89 -3.24 -2.07 -14.69
CA TRP A 89 -2.54 -2.62 -15.84
C TRP A 89 -2.93 -4.07 -16.05
N ALA A 90 -3.12 -4.44 -17.31
CA ALA A 90 -3.27 -5.80 -17.77
C ALA A 90 -2.36 -5.98 -18.98
N ARG A 91 -1.70 -7.14 -19.05
CA ARG A 91 -0.92 -7.55 -20.21
C ARG A 91 -1.83 -7.58 -21.44
N ALA A 92 -1.41 -6.96 -22.52
CA ALA A 92 -2.20 -6.85 -23.75
C ALA A 92 -2.38 -8.20 -24.44
N GLU A 93 -1.31 -9.00 -24.51
CA GLU A 93 -1.30 -10.29 -25.21
C GLU A 93 -0.68 -11.38 -24.34
N LEU A 94 -1.33 -12.54 -24.30
CA LEU A 94 -0.76 -13.77 -23.75
C LEU A 94 -0.16 -14.60 -24.89
N PRO A 95 0.86 -15.43 -24.62
CA PRO A 95 1.31 -16.41 -25.60
C PRO A 95 0.15 -17.32 -26.07
N PRO A 96 0.21 -17.90 -27.27
CA PRO A 96 -0.81 -18.86 -27.70
C PRO A 96 -0.96 -20.03 -26.72
N GLY A 97 -2.19 -20.50 -26.53
CA GLY A 97 -2.52 -21.63 -25.67
C GLY A 97 -3.48 -21.27 -24.53
N GLU A 98 -3.83 -22.29 -23.77
CA GLU A 98 -4.64 -22.19 -22.56
C GLU A 98 -3.72 -21.92 -21.35
N HIS A 99 -4.04 -20.89 -20.57
CA HIS A 99 -3.24 -20.45 -19.42
C HIS A 99 -4.08 -20.42 -18.15
N GLU A 100 -3.64 -21.15 -17.13
CA GLU A 100 -4.16 -21.01 -15.78
C GLU A 100 -3.51 -19.78 -15.11
N ILE A 101 -4.34 -18.84 -14.69
CA ILE A 101 -3.94 -17.60 -14.03
C ILE A 101 -4.35 -17.67 -12.57
N THR A 102 -3.38 -17.43 -11.68
CA THR A 102 -3.66 -17.26 -10.24
C THR A 102 -3.74 -15.78 -9.89
N ALA A 103 -4.86 -15.35 -9.31
CA ALA A 103 -5.02 -14.04 -8.69
C ALA A 103 -4.55 -14.10 -7.24
N LEU A 104 -3.58 -13.27 -6.89
CA LEU A 104 -2.97 -13.15 -5.57
C LEU A 104 -3.39 -11.84 -4.90
N ASP A 105 -3.72 -11.92 -3.61
CA ASP A 105 -4.06 -10.77 -2.76
C ASP A 105 -2.95 -10.54 -1.73
N THR A 106 -2.40 -9.33 -1.72
CA THR A 106 -1.38 -8.91 -0.76
C THR A 106 -2.01 -8.53 0.58
N ASN A 107 -1.61 -9.19 1.65
CA ASN A 107 -2.14 -8.91 2.97
C ASN A 107 -1.68 -7.54 3.52
N GLY A 108 -2.62 -6.77 4.07
CA GLY A 108 -2.30 -5.58 4.86
C GLY A 108 -1.53 -4.51 4.10
N ALA A 109 -1.86 -4.26 2.82
CA ALA A 109 -1.12 -3.34 1.97
C ALA A 109 -0.94 -1.94 2.59
N TYR A 110 -1.98 -1.34 3.18
CA TYR A 110 -1.86 -0.06 3.89
C TYR A 110 -1.05 -0.16 5.19
N LEU A 111 -1.15 -1.27 5.92
CA LEU A 111 -0.34 -1.50 7.12
C LEU A 111 1.16 -1.58 6.76
N SER A 112 1.51 -2.25 5.66
CA SER A 112 2.87 -2.24 5.11
C SER A 112 3.31 -0.83 4.69
N ALA A 113 2.40 -0.08 4.07
CA ALA A 113 2.69 1.24 3.53
C ALA A 113 2.90 2.34 4.58
N LEU A 114 2.50 2.11 5.85
CA LEU A 114 2.85 3.00 6.96
C LEU A 114 4.37 3.14 7.14
N LYS A 115 5.15 2.18 6.65
CA LYS A 115 6.60 2.30 6.52
C LYS A 115 6.95 3.08 5.26
N THR A 116 6.91 4.40 5.36
CA THR A 116 7.27 5.33 4.28
C THR A 116 7.91 6.59 4.83
N HIS A 117 8.66 7.32 4.01
CA HIS A 117 9.27 8.58 4.42
C HIS A 117 8.18 9.65 4.50
N LEU A 118 7.93 10.16 5.70
CA LEU A 118 6.91 11.18 5.93
C LEU A 118 7.53 12.53 6.33
N PRO A 119 7.05 13.64 5.76
CA PRO A 119 7.47 14.99 6.15
C PRO A 119 7.08 15.28 7.60
N ILE A 120 8.02 15.76 8.40
CA ILE A 120 7.81 16.04 9.83
C ILE A 120 7.12 17.41 10.02
N GLY A 121 7.50 18.40 9.22
CA GLY A 121 7.09 19.80 9.37
C GLY A 121 6.29 20.34 8.19
N GLN A 122 6.30 21.66 8.06
CA GLN A 122 5.70 22.37 6.93
C GLN A 122 6.52 22.13 5.66
N LEU A 123 5.83 21.96 4.54
CA LEU A 123 6.46 21.81 3.23
C LEU A 123 6.99 23.16 2.75
N GLU A 124 8.23 23.15 2.27
CA GLU A 124 8.90 24.30 1.65
C GLU A 124 9.01 24.06 0.14
N HIS A 125 8.79 25.12 -0.62
CA HIS A 125 8.91 25.11 -2.07
C HIS A 125 10.36 25.24 -2.51
N THR A 126 10.77 24.39 -3.43
CA THR A 126 12.07 24.46 -4.11
C THR A 126 11.90 24.22 -5.60
N THR A 127 12.73 24.84 -6.40
CA THR A 127 12.77 24.66 -7.87
C THR A 127 14.09 24.02 -8.30
N GLY A 128 14.09 23.42 -9.49
CA GLY A 128 15.26 22.83 -10.12
C GLY A 128 15.33 21.30 -10.00
N ASP A 129 16.24 20.73 -10.78
CA ASP A 129 16.32 19.29 -11.03
C ASP A 129 17.24 18.57 -10.04
N HIS A 130 16.81 18.50 -8.78
CA HIS A 130 17.56 17.79 -7.73
C HIS A 130 16.64 17.10 -6.72
N HIS A 131 17.03 15.89 -6.31
CA HIS A 131 16.36 15.12 -5.26
C HIS A 131 17.18 15.09 -3.97
N ASP A 132 16.62 15.57 -2.87
CA ASP A 132 17.22 15.42 -1.53
C ASP A 132 16.63 14.21 -0.80
N ARG A 133 17.45 13.18 -0.64
CA ARG A 133 17.07 11.92 0.02
C ARG A 133 16.66 12.07 1.49
N ARG A 134 17.00 13.19 2.15
CA ARG A 134 16.62 13.48 3.55
C ARG A 134 15.29 14.21 3.67
N ARG A 135 14.71 14.63 2.55
CA ARG A 135 13.43 15.32 2.49
C ARG A 135 12.37 14.41 1.87
N ALA A 136 11.12 14.74 2.12
CA ALA A 136 9.99 14.07 1.51
C ALA A 136 8.81 15.03 1.31
N GLY A 137 8.01 14.77 0.28
CA GLY A 137 6.80 15.53 -0.02
C GLY A 137 6.25 15.19 -1.39
N VAL A 138 5.97 16.21 -2.20
CA VAL A 138 5.45 16.08 -3.56
C VAL A 138 6.33 16.82 -4.57
N HIS A 139 6.38 16.31 -5.80
CA HIS A 139 7.31 16.76 -6.84
C HIS A 139 6.58 16.86 -8.17
N LEU A 140 6.73 17.98 -8.87
CA LEU A 140 6.32 18.11 -10.25
C LEU A 140 7.42 17.50 -11.10
N ILE A 141 7.11 16.43 -11.82
CA ILE A 141 8.08 15.74 -12.67
C ILE A 141 7.58 15.63 -14.10
N THR A 142 8.49 15.58 -15.06
CA THR A 142 8.23 14.94 -16.35
C THR A 142 8.66 13.47 -16.22
N PRO A 143 7.72 12.51 -16.31
CA PRO A 143 8.04 11.11 -16.14
C PRO A 143 8.85 10.61 -17.34
N PRO A 144 9.76 9.65 -17.15
CA PRO A 144 10.53 9.09 -18.26
C PRO A 144 9.62 8.26 -19.18
N TYR A 145 10.09 8.05 -20.41
CA TYR A 145 9.46 7.08 -21.31
C TYR A 145 9.51 5.68 -20.68
N TRP A 146 8.42 4.93 -20.79
CA TRP A 146 8.32 3.56 -20.30
C TRP A 146 8.18 2.60 -21.47
N GLY A 147 9.21 1.82 -21.76
CA GLY A 147 9.26 0.89 -22.89
C GLY A 147 8.83 -0.54 -22.56
N HIS A 148 8.27 -0.78 -21.37
CA HIS A 148 8.09 -2.12 -20.80
C HIS A 148 6.61 -2.52 -20.61
N ASP A 149 5.66 -1.73 -21.14
CA ASP A 149 4.21 -1.93 -20.96
C ASP A 149 3.71 -3.30 -21.42
N ALA A 150 4.42 -3.96 -22.33
CA ALA A 150 4.08 -5.30 -22.81
C ALA A 150 4.25 -6.39 -21.74
N TYR A 151 5.02 -6.15 -20.68
CA TYR A 151 5.33 -7.18 -19.67
C TYR A 151 5.36 -6.70 -18.22
N LEU A 152 5.44 -5.39 -17.98
CA LEU A 152 5.41 -4.81 -16.64
C LEU A 152 4.46 -3.61 -16.59
N PRO A 153 3.77 -3.41 -15.44
CA PRO A 153 2.97 -2.22 -15.23
C PRO A 153 3.84 -0.97 -15.28
N ASN A 154 3.33 0.11 -15.86
CA ASN A 154 3.98 1.41 -15.82
C ASN A 154 4.10 1.89 -14.34
N PRO A 155 5.30 2.31 -13.87
CA PRO A 155 5.51 2.79 -12.51
C PRO A 155 4.68 4.03 -12.15
N ILE A 156 4.20 4.80 -13.13
CA ILE A 156 3.26 5.90 -12.88
C ILE A 156 1.78 5.48 -13.01
N GLY A 157 1.47 4.18 -13.10
CA GLY A 157 0.09 3.71 -13.23
C GLY A 157 -0.52 4.02 -14.60
N ASN A 158 -1.85 3.94 -14.70
CA ASN A 158 -2.56 4.14 -15.96
C ASN A 158 -2.86 5.63 -16.20
N ARG A 159 -2.03 6.28 -17.01
CA ARG A 159 -2.14 7.71 -17.34
C ARG A 159 -2.37 7.90 -18.84
N ASP A 160 -3.38 8.69 -19.18
CA ASP A 160 -3.72 8.99 -20.58
C ASP A 160 -3.09 10.31 -21.05
N GLU A 161 -3.02 11.32 -20.19
CA GLU A 161 -2.51 12.65 -20.55
C GLU A 161 -0.97 12.69 -20.51
N PRO A 162 -0.27 13.21 -21.53
CA PRO A 162 1.17 13.41 -21.49
C PRO A 162 1.58 14.66 -20.68
N GLY A 163 2.88 14.82 -20.43
CA GLY A 163 3.46 16.04 -19.83
C GLY A 163 3.74 15.94 -18.33
N PRO A 164 4.05 17.07 -17.66
CA PRO A 164 4.37 17.09 -16.23
C PRO A 164 3.20 16.68 -15.33
N LEU A 165 3.50 16.08 -14.18
CA LEU A 165 2.52 15.72 -13.16
C LEU A 165 3.10 15.78 -11.74
N TRP A 166 2.25 16.07 -10.76
CA TRP A 166 2.63 16.03 -9.36
C TRP A 166 2.60 14.59 -8.84
N VAL A 167 3.77 14.06 -8.45
CA VAL A 167 3.90 12.76 -7.82
C VAL A 167 4.34 12.88 -6.38
N THR A 168 4.06 11.86 -5.59
CA THR A 168 4.55 11.76 -4.20
C THR A 168 5.98 11.22 -4.12
N GLU A 169 6.67 11.47 -3.01
CA GLU A 169 8.01 10.96 -2.72
C GLU A 169 8.19 9.44 -2.98
N PRO A 170 7.27 8.53 -2.58
CA PRO A 170 7.42 7.10 -2.89
C PRO A 170 7.54 6.79 -4.38
N THR A 171 6.72 7.45 -5.20
CA THR A 171 6.72 7.29 -6.65
C THR A 171 8.03 7.83 -7.25
N LEU A 172 8.46 9.03 -6.83
CA LEU A 172 9.74 9.60 -7.29
C LEU A 172 10.92 8.69 -6.92
N ARG A 173 10.99 8.20 -5.67
CA ARG A 173 12.03 7.27 -5.23
C ARG A 173 12.01 5.97 -6.02
N MET A 174 10.83 5.46 -6.37
CA MET A 174 10.70 4.29 -7.22
C MET A 174 11.29 4.57 -8.61
N LEU A 175 10.88 5.65 -9.28
CA LEU A 175 11.40 6.02 -10.61
C LEU A 175 12.92 6.21 -10.62
N LEU A 176 13.47 6.95 -9.65
CA LEU A 176 14.93 7.12 -9.51
C LEU A 176 15.65 5.80 -9.28
N ARG A 177 15.03 4.86 -8.56
CA ARG A 177 15.58 3.52 -8.36
C ARG A 177 15.55 2.69 -9.64
N LEU A 178 14.48 2.79 -10.43
CA LEU A 178 14.34 2.10 -11.72
C LEU A 178 15.32 2.62 -12.78
N ALA A 179 15.59 3.92 -12.77
CA ALA A 179 16.60 4.55 -13.61
C ALA A 179 18.05 4.26 -13.16
N GLY A 180 18.22 3.87 -11.90
CA GLY A 180 19.53 3.55 -11.35
C GLY A 180 20.19 2.33 -12.01
N PRO A 181 21.53 2.20 -11.91
CA PRO A 181 22.32 1.19 -12.63
C PRO A 181 21.99 -0.26 -12.26
N LYS A 182 21.28 -0.48 -11.14
CA LYS A 182 20.82 -1.81 -10.74
C LYS A 182 19.70 -2.33 -11.65
N TYR A 183 18.82 -1.46 -12.15
CA TYR A 183 17.64 -1.85 -12.90
C TYR A 183 17.71 -1.35 -14.34
N GLY A 184 18.06 -0.08 -14.55
CA GLY A 184 18.20 0.50 -15.90
C GLY A 184 16.95 0.37 -16.77
N LEU A 185 15.75 0.44 -16.18
CA LEU A 185 14.47 0.22 -16.88
C LEU A 185 13.88 1.50 -17.48
N CYS A 186 14.41 2.67 -17.17
CA CYS A 186 13.98 3.93 -17.76
C CYS A 186 15.05 5.00 -17.56
N ASP A 187 14.90 6.13 -18.23
CA ASP A 187 15.66 7.34 -17.91
C ASP A 187 15.26 7.89 -16.53
N PRO A 188 16.10 8.71 -15.87
CA PRO A 188 15.68 9.43 -14.67
C PRO A 188 14.55 10.41 -14.99
N PRO A 189 13.54 10.56 -14.11
CA PRO A 189 12.54 11.61 -14.26
C PRO A 189 13.19 13.00 -14.13
N GLU A 190 12.72 13.96 -14.91
CA GLU A 190 13.11 15.37 -14.77
C GLU A 190 12.27 16.00 -13.66
N ILE A 191 12.93 16.58 -12.64
CA ILE A 191 12.26 17.25 -11.52
C ILE A 191 12.21 18.76 -11.82
N HIS A 192 11.00 19.32 -11.84
CA HIS A 192 10.78 20.74 -12.13
C HIS A 192 10.78 21.56 -10.85
N GLU A 193 9.97 21.11 -9.88
CA GLU A 193 9.82 21.75 -8.58
C GLU A 193 9.30 20.76 -7.53
N SER A 194 9.40 21.13 -6.26
CA SER A 194 9.08 20.27 -5.14
C SER A 194 8.52 21.05 -3.96
N TRP A 195 7.60 20.42 -3.22
CA TRP A 195 7.14 20.86 -1.91
C TRP A 195 7.54 19.78 -0.90
N THR A 196 8.57 20.03 -0.09
CA THR A 196 9.15 19.00 0.79
C THR A 196 9.49 19.55 2.16
N SER A 197 9.57 18.68 3.17
CA SER A 197 10.19 19.01 4.46
C SER A 197 11.21 17.93 4.84
N GLY A 198 12.00 18.17 5.90
CA GLY A 198 12.77 17.10 6.54
C GLY A 198 11.86 15.91 6.89
N ALA A 199 12.34 14.70 6.63
CA ALA A 199 11.51 13.50 6.65
C ALA A 199 12.15 12.33 7.39
N THR A 200 11.32 11.37 7.80
CA THR A 200 11.77 10.13 8.42
C THR A 200 10.84 8.97 8.08
N GLU A 201 11.40 7.77 7.91
CA GLU A 201 10.64 6.51 7.78
C GLU A 201 10.15 6.00 9.15
N GLY A 202 10.78 6.46 10.24
CA GLY A 202 10.50 5.96 11.59
C GLY A 202 9.26 6.55 12.26
N LEU A 203 8.55 7.47 11.59
CA LEU A 203 7.51 8.29 12.23
C LEU A 203 6.32 7.46 12.73
N LEU A 204 5.87 6.52 11.91
CA LEU A 204 4.75 5.64 12.21
C LEU A 204 5.21 4.22 12.58
N GLU A 205 6.51 3.99 12.77
CA GLU A 205 7.03 2.62 12.89
C GLU A 205 6.53 1.90 14.13
N LYS A 206 6.52 2.57 15.30
CA LYS A 206 5.99 1.97 16.54
C LYS A 206 4.48 1.70 16.45
N PHE A 207 3.72 2.63 15.85
CA PHE A 207 2.30 2.48 15.57
C PHE A 207 2.03 1.27 14.64
N ARG A 208 2.79 1.18 13.55
CA ARG A 208 2.74 0.08 12.59
C ARG A 208 3.07 -1.27 13.25
N VAL A 209 4.12 -1.33 14.06
CA VAL A 209 4.52 -2.56 14.77
C VAL A 209 3.43 -3.01 15.75
N ALA A 210 2.86 -2.10 16.54
CA ALA A 210 1.76 -2.45 17.45
C ALA A 210 0.55 -3.05 16.73
N LEU A 211 0.14 -2.46 15.60
CA LEU A 211 -0.94 -2.98 14.76
C LEU A 211 -0.58 -4.33 14.12
N LYS A 212 0.66 -4.46 13.62
CA LYS A 212 1.15 -5.70 13.03
C LYS A 212 1.17 -6.84 14.05
N ASP A 213 1.69 -6.59 15.24
CA ASP A 213 1.82 -7.63 16.27
C ASP A 213 0.44 -8.07 16.79
N ALA A 214 -0.51 -7.13 16.96
CA ALA A 214 -1.89 -7.47 17.29
C ALA A 214 -2.55 -8.30 16.17
N ARG A 215 -2.33 -7.92 14.90
CA ARG A 215 -2.84 -8.67 13.74
C ARG A 215 -2.26 -10.07 13.66
N ASP A 216 -0.95 -10.23 13.81
CA ASP A 216 -0.27 -11.52 13.72
C ASP A 216 -0.73 -12.47 14.83
N ARG A 217 -0.90 -11.94 16.05
CA ARG A 217 -1.47 -12.70 17.17
C ARG A 217 -2.90 -13.14 16.87
N ALA A 218 -3.73 -12.24 16.36
CA ALA A 218 -5.11 -12.55 16.02
C ALA A 218 -5.22 -13.60 14.89
N ILE A 219 -4.27 -13.63 13.94
CA ILE A 219 -4.18 -14.72 12.95
C ILE A 219 -3.83 -16.06 13.63
N ALA A 220 -2.86 -16.05 14.54
CA ALA A 220 -2.42 -17.26 15.23
C ALA A 220 -3.49 -17.85 16.16
N GLU A 221 -4.36 -16.99 16.70
CA GLU A 221 -5.41 -17.34 17.65
C GLU A 221 -6.81 -17.47 17.00
N ASP A 222 -6.91 -17.25 15.69
CA ASP A 222 -8.17 -17.19 14.94
C ASP A 222 -9.19 -16.18 15.52
N ASP A 223 -8.69 -15.05 16.02
CA ASP A 223 -9.48 -13.96 16.59
C ASP A 223 -9.97 -13.01 15.49
N GLU A 224 -11.15 -13.30 14.96
CA GLU A 224 -11.81 -12.49 13.93
C GLU A 224 -12.13 -11.06 14.39
N VAL A 225 -12.46 -10.85 15.67
CA VAL A 225 -12.81 -9.54 16.22
C VAL A 225 -11.61 -8.61 16.19
N THR A 226 -10.46 -9.09 16.70
CA THR A 226 -9.21 -8.31 16.68
C THR A 226 -8.75 -8.07 15.25
N LEU A 227 -8.87 -9.06 14.36
CA LEU A 227 -8.51 -8.93 12.95
C LEU A 227 -9.26 -7.81 12.24
N GLU A 228 -10.60 -7.82 12.33
CA GLU A 228 -11.43 -6.80 11.68
C GLU A 228 -11.26 -5.42 12.34
N TYR A 229 -11.08 -5.40 13.66
CA TYR A 229 -10.83 -4.15 14.37
C TYR A 229 -9.50 -3.51 13.95
N VAL A 230 -8.39 -4.25 13.96
CA VAL A 230 -7.08 -3.75 13.53
C VAL A 230 -7.10 -3.32 12.07
N LYS A 231 -7.77 -4.10 11.20
CA LYS A 231 -8.01 -3.73 9.80
C LYS A 231 -8.72 -2.38 9.67
N ALA A 232 -9.78 -2.17 10.45
CA ALA A 232 -10.48 -0.90 10.48
C ALA A 232 -9.60 0.25 11.00
N MET A 233 -8.78 0.02 12.03
CA MET A 233 -7.89 1.04 12.59
C MET A 233 -6.95 1.62 11.53
N TYR A 234 -6.13 0.79 10.88
CA TYR A 234 -5.17 1.32 9.89
C TYR A 234 -5.85 1.83 8.62
N SER A 235 -6.90 1.16 8.14
CA SER A 235 -7.56 1.56 6.89
C SER A 235 -8.26 2.90 7.05
N LYS A 236 -8.97 3.09 8.18
CA LYS A 236 -9.64 4.37 8.46
C LYS A 236 -8.65 5.47 8.80
N PHE A 237 -7.60 5.19 9.57
CA PHE A 237 -6.52 6.14 9.83
C PHE A 237 -5.98 6.76 8.54
N VAL A 238 -5.55 5.91 7.57
CA VAL A 238 -5.04 6.38 6.27
C VAL A 238 -6.10 7.15 5.49
N SER A 239 -7.35 6.67 5.44
CA SER A 239 -8.41 7.33 4.67
C SER A 239 -8.87 8.67 5.24
N THR A 240 -8.64 8.92 6.55
CA THR A 240 -9.19 10.08 7.26
C THR A 240 -8.17 11.13 7.65
N MET A 241 -6.87 10.85 7.52
CA MET A 241 -5.83 11.83 7.88
C MET A 241 -5.66 12.98 6.90
N GLY A 242 -6.33 12.97 5.74
CA GLY A 242 -6.43 14.12 4.85
C GLY A 242 -7.51 15.10 5.31
N GLU A 243 -8.40 15.49 4.39
CA GLU A 243 -9.47 16.46 4.68
C GLU A 243 -10.76 15.82 5.23
N SER A 244 -10.65 15.00 6.28
CA SER A 244 -11.82 14.33 6.87
C SER A 244 -12.35 15.04 8.11
N ASN A 245 -13.68 15.19 8.20
CA ASN A 245 -14.34 15.69 9.41
C ASN A 245 -14.31 14.69 10.58
N TYR A 246 -13.95 13.42 10.31
CA TYR A 246 -13.91 12.34 11.30
C TYR A 246 -12.61 12.32 12.10
N ASN A 247 -11.50 12.80 11.53
CA ASN A 247 -10.22 12.91 12.22
C ASN A 247 -9.82 14.39 12.30
N ARG A 248 -10.15 15.03 13.41
CA ARG A 248 -9.85 16.45 13.64
C ARG A 248 -8.48 16.67 14.28
N GLU A 249 -7.82 15.60 14.68
CA GLU A 249 -6.55 15.62 15.41
C GLU A 249 -5.35 15.61 14.47
N LEU A 250 -5.53 15.21 13.20
CA LEU A 250 -4.47 15.14 12.20
C LEU A 250 -4.99 15.51 10.81
N TYR A 251 -4.44 16.58 10.23
CA TYR A 251 -4.74 17.06 8.88
C TYR A 251 -3.46 17.08 8.04
N ARG A 252 -3.13 15.91 7.47
CA ARG A 252 -1.93 15.62 6.67
C ARG A 252 -2.30 14.94 5.36
N THR A 253 -2.89 15.72 4.45
CA THR A 253 -3.21 15.28 3.08
C THR A 253 -1.97 14.78 2.35
N ASP A 254 -0.82 15.42 2.59
CA ASP A 254 0.49 14.95 2.12
C ASP A 254 0.80 13.51 2.58
N TRP A 255 0.65 13.22 3.88
CA TRP A 255 0.85 11.85 4.39
C TRP A 255 -0.11 10.85 3.79
N MET A 256 -1.38 11.23 3.64
CA MET A 256 -2.40 10.37 3.04
C MET A 256 -1.98 9.92 1.64
N HIS A 257 -1.60 10.85 0.76
CA HIS A 257 -1.15 10.50 -0.58
C HIS A 257 0.12 9.66 -0.55
N MET A 258 1.11 10.01 0.28
CA MET A 258 2.36 9.27 0.35
C MET A 258 2.16 7.82 0.84
N ILE A 259 1.30 7.59 1.83
CA ILE A 259 0.99 6.23 2.31
C ILE A 259 0.24 5.45 1.22
N ARG A 260 -0.70 6.07 0.50
CA ARG A 260 -1.41 5.41 -0.61
C ARG A 260 -0.46 5.04 -1.75
N SER A 261 0.34 5.99 -2.21
CA SER A 261 1.37 5.76 -3.24
C SER A 261 2.38 4.71 -2.80
N GLN A 262 2.77 4.67 -1.52
CA GLN A 262 3.66 3.62 -1.03
C GLN A 262 3.02 2.22 -1.14
N ALA A 263 1.72 2.08 -0.91
CA ALA A 263 1.04 0.81 -1.11
C ALA A 263 1.08 0.37 -2.59
N PHE A 264 0.89 1.32 -3.52
CA PHE A 264 1.02 1.07 -4.96
C PHE A 264 2.44 0.71 -5.38
N VAL A 265 3.45 1.41 -4.86
CA VAL A 265 4.87 1.08 -5.05
C VAL A 265 5.18 -0.34 -4.53
N ASN A 266 4.62 -0.73 -3.39
CA ASN A 266 4.81 -2.08 -2.85
C ASN A 266 4.23 -3.17 -3.78
N LEU A 267 3.03 -2.94 -4.33
CA LEU A 267 2.43 -3.84 -5.32
C LEU A 267 3.28 -3.90 -6.60
N TRP A 268 3.76 -2.75 -7.08
CA TRP A 268 4.63 -2.68 -8.25
C TRP A 268 5.92 -3.50 -8.05
N TRP A 269 6.57 -3.39 -6.88
CA TRP A 269 7.75 -4.21 -6.58
C TRP A 269 7.45 -5.70 -6.47
N LYS A 270 6.24 -6.10 -6.06
CA LYS A 270 5.81 -7.51 -6.12
C LYS A 270 5.64 -7.97 -7.57
N ALA A 271 5.03 -7.16 -8.43
CA ALA A 271 4.94 -7.46 -9.86
C ALA A 271 6.33 -7.60 -10.51
N HIS A 272 7.24 -6.65 -10.24
CA HIS A 272 8.61 -6.75 -10.71
C HIS A 272 9.32 -8.00 -10.18
N ARG A 273 9.17 -8.34 -8.89
CA ARG A 273 9.76 -9.56 -8.34
C ARG A 273 9.20 -10.83 -9.00
N ALA A 274 7.89 -10.88 -9.24
CA ALA A 274 7.27 -11.99 -9.98
C ALA A 274 7.92 -12.15 -11.36
N TYR A 275 8.05 -11.05 -12.11
CA TYR A 275 8.71 -11.02 -13.41
C TYR A 275 10.18 -11.47 -13.35
N ASP A 276 10.95 -10.93 -12.40
CA ASP A 276 12.39 -11.21 -12.24
C ASP A 276 12.67 -12.68 -11.89
N GLU A 277 11.75 -13.31 -11.15
CA GLU A 277 11.83 -14.73 -10.76
C GLU A 277 11.17 -15.66 -11.80
N GLY A 278 10.79 -15.15 -12.98
CA GLY A 278 10.32 -15.93 -14.11
C GLY A 278 8.81 -16.20 -14.16
N LEU A 279 8.01 -15.61 -13.27
CA LEU A 279 6.56 -15.64 -13.39
C LEU A 279 6.09 -14.66 -14.47
N MET A 280 5.07 -15.03 -15.23
CA MET A 280 4.44 -14.10 -16.15
C MET A 280 3.42 -13.24 -15.40
N VAL A 281 3.71 -11.94 -15.28
CA VAL A 281 2.75 -10.98 -14.74
C VAL A 281 1.66 -10.74 -15.77
N VAL A 282 0.40 -10.97 -15.38
CA VAL A 282 -0.78 -10.82 -16.24
C VAL A 282 -1.54 -9.53 -15.93
N ARG A 283 -1.69 -9.21 -14.64
CA ARG A 283 -2.45 -8.04 -14.20
C ARG A 283 -1.94 -7.53 -12.87
N ALA A 284 -1.91 -6.21 -12.70
CA ALA A 284 -1.68 -5.56 -11.41
C ALA A 284 -2.72 -4.46 -11.25
N MET A 285 -3.52 -4.54 -10.21
CA MET A 285 -4.66 -3.64 -10.03
C MET A 285 -4.94 -3.30 -8.57
N GLY A 286 -5.51 -2.12 -8.36
CA GLY A 286 -5.90 -1.71 -7.02
C GLY A 286 -4.67 -1.49 -6.12
N THR A 287 -4.74 -1.99 -4.89
CA THR A 287 -3.72 -1.75 -3.85
C THR A 287 -2.92 -3.01 -3.54
N ASP A 288 -3.46 -4.18 -3.85
CA ASP A 288 -3.02 -5.49 -3.34
C ASP A 288 -3.12 -6.64 -4.33
N GLU A 289 -3.76 -6.47 -5.49
CA GLU A 289 -4.10 -7.57 -6.40
C GLU A 289 -3.09 -7.73 -7.55
N LEU A 290 -2.55 -8.95 -7.66
CA LEU A 290 -1.53 -9.35 -8.64
C LEU A 290 -1.92 -10.68 -9.28
N HIS A 291 -2.03 -10.73 -10.61
CA HIS A 291 -2.31 -11.96 -11.35
C HIS A 291 -1.06 -12.45 -12.05
N VAL A 292 -0.78 -13.75 -11.90
CA VAL A 292 0.43 -14.39 -12.44
C VAL A 292 0.12 -15.74 -13.07
N ILE A 293 0.95 -16.13 -14.03
CA ILE A 293 1.07 -17.50 -14.56
C ILE A 293 2.44 -18.05 -14.13
N GLY A 294 2.47 -19.31 -13.70
CA GLY A 294 3.67 -20.01 -13.21
C GLY A 294 3.60 -20.37 -11.73
N ASP A 295 4.66 -21.00 -11.21
CA ASP A 295 4.74 -21.43 -9.81
C ASP A 295 5.01 -20.26 -8.85
N TRP A 296 3.94 -19.55 -8.49
CA TRP A 296 4.03 -18.38 -7.63
C TRP A 296 4.50 -18.71 -6.20
N ARG A 297 4.32 -19.95 -5.74
CA ARG A 297 4.71 -20.38 -4.38
C ARG A 297 6.23 -20.46 -4.22
N ALA A 298 6.97 -20.63 -5.32
CA ALA A 298 8.43 -20.51 -5.33
C ALA A 298 8.90 -19.06 -5.05
N VAL A 299 8.06 -18.06 -5.33
CA VAL A 299 8.41 -16.63 -5.24
C VAL A 299 7.85 -15.97 -3.98
N PHE A 300 6.61 -16.28 -3.63
CA PHE A 300 5.92 -15.67 -2.50
C PHE A 300 5.49 -16.69 -1.46
N PRO A 301 5.74 -16.44 -0.16
CA PRO A 301 5.18 -17.26 0.89
C PRO A 301 3.65 -17.10 0.93
N GLU A 302 2.96 -18.24 1.00
CA GLU A 302 1.51 -18.30 1.15
C GLU A 302 1.11 -18.10 2.61
N GLY A 303 0.10 -17.26 2.84
CA GLY A 303 -0.48 -17.09 4.17
C GLY A 303 -1.20 -15.76 4.34
N ARG A 304 -1.37 -15.36 5.60
CA ARG A 304 -2.14 -14.17 6.01
C ARG A 304 -1.27 -13.09 6.61
N ALA A 305 0.01 -13.33 6.92
CA ALA A 305 0.90 -12.32 7.47
C ALA A 305 1.19 -11.20 6.46
N VAL A 306 1.67 -10.06 6.95
CA VAL A 306 1.82 -8.82 6.15
C VAL A 306 2.77 -8.96 4.94
N THR A 307 3.72 -9.90 4.98
CA THR A 307 4.65 -10.18 3.87
C THR A 307 4.17 -11.27 2.93
N GLU A 308 3.16 -12.03 3.33
CA GLU A 308 2.60 -13.18 2.62
C GLU A 308 1.49 -12.76 1.66
N VAL A 309 1.18 -13.64 0.71
CA VAL A 309 0.05 -13.49 -0.22
C VAL A 309 -0.91 -14.65 -0.05
N LYS A 310 -2.17 -14.46 -0.45
CA LYS A 310 -3.17 -15.53 -0.50
C LYS A 310 -3.77 -15.62 -1.88
N VAL A 311 -4.23 -16.82 -2.25
CA VAL A 311 -5.03 -17.02 -3.46
C VAL A 311 -6.38 -16.33 -3.27
N LYS A 312 -6.71 -15.45 -4.22
CA LYS A 312 -8.02 -14.81 -4.32
C LYS A 312 -8.91 -15.59 -5.28
N ASP A 313 -8.35 -16.01 -6.41
CA ASP A 313 -9.06 -16.72 -7.48
C ASP A 313 -8.07 -17.48 -8.37
N VAL A 314 -8.56 -18.49 -9.08
CA VAL A 314 -7.84 -19.22 -10.13
C VAL A 314 -8.77 -19.37 -11.33
N TYR A 315 -8.34 -18.90 -12.49
CA TYR A 315 -9.16 -18.94 -13.70
C TYR A 315 -8.30 -19.19 -14.94
N THR A 316 -8.94 -19.67 -15.99
CA THR A 316 -8.26 -20.04 -17.23
C THR A 316 -8.60 -19.07 -18.35
N VAL A 317 -7.60 -18.71 -19.17
CA VAL A 317 -7.77 -17.87 -20.36
C VAL A 317 -7.06 -18.52 -21.55
N GLY A 318 -7.74 -18.54 -22.69
CA GLY A 318 -7.25 -19.10 -23.96
C GLY A 318 -8.41 -19.59 -24.82
N ASP A 319 -8.19 -19.78 -26.11
CA ASP A 319 -9.22 -20.29 -27.03
C ASP A 319 -9.44 -21.79 -26.79
N ALA A 320 -10.54 -22.12 -26.12
CA ALA A 320 -11.15 -23.44 -26.21
C ALA A 320 -12.16 -23.43 -27.35
N GLU A 321 -11.73 -23.76 -28.59
CA GLU A 321 -12.49 -24.51 -29.61
C GLU A 321 -11.84 -24.46 -31.01
N ALA A 322 -11.20 -25.56 -31.40
CA ALA A 322 -11.18 -26.06 -32.77
C ALA A 322 -11.08 -27.60 -32.72
N VAL A 323 -12.07 -28.24 -32.09
CA VAL A 323 -12.22 -29.70 -32.16
C VAL A 323 -13.66 -30.03 -32.50
N GLY A 324 -13.88 -30.25 -33.80
CA GLY A 324 -14.76 -31.35 -34.23
C GLY A 324 -16.15 -31.00 -34.76
N ASP A 325 -16.24 -30.26 -35.87
CA ASP A 325 -17.29 -30.57 -36.85
C ASP A 325 -16.74 -31.61 -37.82
N ALA A 326 -16.93 -32.88 -37.47
CA ALA A 326 -17.00 -33.94 -38.45
C ALA A 326 -18.32 -33.77 -39.19
N GLU A 327 -18.28 -33.12 -40.36
CA GLU A 327 -19.36 -33.17 -41.34
C GLU A 327 -19.62 -34.65 -41.69
N ALA A 328 -20.72 -35.17 -41.16
CA ALA A 328 -21.36 -36.35 -41.67
C ALA A 328 -21.92 -36.01 -43.06
N ASP A 329 -21.14 -36.37 -44.07
CA ASP A 329 -21.58 -36.49 -45.45
C ASP A 329 -22.85 -37.36 -45.49
N SER A 330 -23.98 -36.71 -45.80
CA SER A 330 -25.21 -37.40 -46.22
C SER A 330 -25.54 -36.93 -47.63
N ALA A 331 -25.10 -37.73 -48.59
CA ALA A 331 -25.57 -37.71 -49.96
C ALA A 331 -26.50 -38.93 -50.16
N ASP A 332 -27.69 -38.62 -50.71
CA ASP A 332 -28.73 -39.48 -51.30
C ASP A 332 -29.47 -40.53 -50.45
#